data_AF-A0A6F9DVD8-F1
#
_entry.id   AF-A0A6F9DVD8-F1
#
_cell.length_a   1.000
_cell.length_b   1.000
_cell.length_c   1.000
_cell.angle_alpha   90.00
_cell.angle_beta   90.00
_cell.angle_gamma   90.00
#
_symmetry.space_group_name_H-M   'P 1'
#
loop_
_entity.id
_entity.type
_entity.pdbx_description
1 polymer ?
#
loop_
_entity_poly.entity_id
_entity_poly.type
_entity_poly.pdbx_seq_one_letter_code
_entity_poly.pdbx_strand_id
1 'polypeptide(L)'
;MFTEVLQTFTNFFVVFLLFILGFAFSFHCLLQNQYAFREWWNALIKTSLMMTGDLGFEDIFVAEAEAIETGAESHTISVSTVNYKPVSYILFVVFVIIMSIILMNLLVGLAVDDIQGVQENAELEGLAMQVKLTLDVQYSLPLFIRRLVLQEYRLSTIFPQFVPQKVDFYSLVAFGEKLEPLNHQRRS
;
A
#
# COMPACT_ATOMS: atom_id res chain seq x y z
N MET A 1 -8.24 -2.19 5.97
CA MET A 1 -6.92 -1.55 5.78
C MET A 1 -6.51 -1.44 4.31
N PHE A 2 -5.87 -2.43 3.67
CA PHE A 2 -5.41 -2.27 2.27
C PHE A 2 -6.56 -1.99 1.29
N THR A 3 -7.70 -2.67 1.43
CA THR A 3 -8.87 -2.48 0.58
C THR A 3 -9.52 -1.10 0.74
N GLU A 4 -9.48 -0.51 1.93
CA GLU A 4 -10.02 0.83 2.21
C GLU A 4 -9.14 1.90 1.57
N VAL A 5 -7.81 1.81 1.77
CA VAL A 5 -6.85 2.71 1.13
C VAL A 5 -6.91 2.58 -0.40
N LEU A 6 -7.04 1.36 -0.92
CA LEU A 6 -7.20 1.12 -2.36
C LEU A 6 -8.49 1.75 -2.91
N GLN A 7 -9.59 1.73 -2.15
CA GLN A 7 -10.85 2.33 -2.56
C GLN A 7 -10.75 3.87 -2.63
N THR A 8 -10.15 4.50 -1.61
CA THR A 8 -9.90 5.94 -1.61
C THR A 8 -8.98 6.35 -2.76
N PHE A 9 -7.89 5.59 -2.95
CA PHE A 9 -6.98 5.77 -4.09
C PHE A 9 -7.69 5.65 -5.43
N THR A 10 -8.54 4.63 -5.63
CA THR A 10 -9.25 4.40 -6.89
C THR A 10 -10.21 5.54 -7.22
N ASN A 11 -10.90 6.09 -6.22
CA ASN A 11 -11.77 7.24 -6.42
C ASN A 11 -10.99 8.47 -6.88
N PHE A 12 -9.80 8.70 -6.31
CA PHE A 12 -8.92 9.80 -6.71
C PHE A 12 -8.23 9.54 -8.07
N PHE A 13 -7.93 8.29 -8.39
CA PHE A 13 -7.27 7.86 -9.62
C PHE A 13 -8.07 8.20 -10.90
N VAL A 14 -9.40 8.37 -10.80
CA VAL A 14 -10.22 8.80 -11.94
C VAL A 14 -9.79 10.19 -12.45
N VAL A 15 -9.50 11.13 -11.55
CA VAL A 15 -8.99 12.47 -11.92
C VAL A 15 -7.64 12.33 -12.61
N PHE A 16 -6.81 11.42 -12.11
CA PHE A 16 -5.51 11.13 -12.67
C PHE A 16 -5.58 10.59 -14.11
N LEU A 17 -6.51 9.67 -14.38
CA LEU A 17 -6.78 9.17 -15.73
C LEU A 17 -7.20 10.27 -16.71
N LEU A 18 -8.01 11.24 -16.28
CA LEU A 18 -8.42 12.36 -17.15
C LEU A 18 -7.22 13.19 -17.61
N PHE A 19 -6.28 13.45 -16.71
CA PHE A 19 -5.05 14.15 -17.05
C PHE A 19 -4.17 13.31 -17.99
N ILE A 20 -3.99 12.00 -17.73
CA ILE A 20 -3.19 11.13 -18.62
C ILE A 20 -3.77 11.16 -20.02
N LEU A 21 -5.08 10.96 -20.18
CA LEU A 21 -5.75 10.98 -21.48
C LEU A 21 -5.57 12.34 -22.17
N GLY A 22 -5.81 13.44 -21.45
CA GLY A 22 -5.70 14.80 -22.02
C GLY A 22 -4.31 15.13 -22.54
N PHE A 23 -3.26 14.84 -21.76
CA PHE A 23 -1.89 15.07 -22.18
C PHE A 23 -1.42 14.06 -23.24
N ALA A 24 -1.83 12.79 -23.16
CA ALA A 24 -1.47 11.80 -24.15
C ALA A 24 -2.04 12.11 -25.54
N PHE A 25 -3.30 12.55 -25.62
CA PHE A 25 -3.87 13.01 -26.89
C PHE A 25 -3.22 14.30 -27.39
N SER A 26 -2.89 15.23 -26.49
CA SER A 26 -2.17 16.45 -26.86
C SER A 26 -0.79 16.13 -27.45
N PHE A 27 -0.02 15.23 -26.81
CA PHE A 27 1.26 14.78 -27.34
C PHE A 27 1.14 13.96 -28.61
N HIS A 28 0.11 13.12 -28.75
CA HIS A 28 -0.16 12.41 -29.98
C HIS A 28 -0.38 13.38 -31.15
N CYS A 29 -1.16 14.46 -30.96
CA CYS A 29 -1.38 15.46 -31.99
C CYS A 29 -0.11 16.28 -32.33
N LEU A 30 0.67 16.69 -31.33
CA LEU A 30 1.85 17.56 -31.53
C LEU A 30 3.09 16.79 -31.99
N LEU A 31 3.30 15.58 -31.46
CA LEU A 31 4.51 14.77 -31.63
C LEU A 31 4.28 13.52 -32.50
N GLN A 32 3.23 13.48 -33.33
CA GLN A 32 2.93 12.35 -34.23
C GLN A 32 4.10 11.89 -35.11
N ASN A 33 5.09 12.75 -35.36
CA ASN A 33 6.28 12.42 -36.14
C ASN A 33 7.26 11.50 -35.37
N GLN A 34 7.15 11.43 -34.05
CA GLN A 34 7.98 10.57 -33.21
C GLN A 34 7.37 9.18 -33.08
N TYR A 35 8.20 8.14 -33.15
CA TYR A 35 7.75 6.75 -33.05
C TYR A 35 6.98 6.47 -31.74
N ALA A 36 7.41 7.10 -30.63
CA ALA A 36 6.78 6.96 -29.32
C ALA A 36 5.36 7.54 -29.23
N PHE A 37 5.00 8.48 -30.11
CA PHE A 37 3.70 9.18 -30.09
C PHE A 37 2.88 8.95 -31.36
N ARG A 38 3.36 8.12 -32.29
CA ARG A 38 2.69 7.87 -33.58
C ARG A 38 1.34 7.21 -33.43
N GLU A 39 1.23 6.23 -32.54
CA GLU A 39 -0.02 5.55 -32.24
C GLU A 39 -0.61 6.11 -30.94
N TRP A 40 -1.92 6.31 -30.87
CA TRP A 40 -2.60 6.84 -29.68
C TRP A 40 -2.34 5.98 -28.43
N TRP A 41 -2.25 4.66 -28.58
CA TRP A 41 -1.95 3.76 -27.46
C TRP A 41 -0.49 3.87 -26.99
N ASN A 42 0.46 4.06 -27.92
CA ASN A 42 1.87 4.29 -27.59
C ASN A 42 2.03 5.62 -26.84
N ALA A 43 1.31 6.67 -27.29
CA ALA A 43 1.30 7.96 -26.63
C ALA A 43 0.75 7.86 -25.20
N LEU A 44 -0.27 7.03 -24.96
CA LEU A 44 -0.78 6.76 -23.61
C LEU A 44 0.27 6.11 -22.70
N ILE A 45 0.97 5.09 -23.20
CA ILE A 45 2.04 4.44 -22.43
C ILE A 45 3.19 5.40 -22.17
N LYS A 46 3.67 6.10 -23.20
CA LYS A 46 4.80 7.03 -23.06
C LYS A 46 4.44 8.14 -22.07
N THR A 47 3.24 8.70 -22.15
CA THR A 47 2.77 9.73 -21.19
C THR A 47 2.64 9.18 -19.77
N SER A 48 2.16 7.93 -19.61
CA SER A 48 2.10 7.28 -18.29
C SER A 48 3.50 7.01 -17.71
N LEU A 49 4.46 6.63 -18.54
CA LEU A 49 5.87 6.46 -18.12
C LEU A 49 6.50 7.80 -17.75
N MET A 50 6.24 8.85 -18.54
CA MET A 50 6.69 10.21 -18.27
C MET A 50 6.13 10.77 -16.95
N MET A 51 4.92 10.39 -16.57
CA MET A 51 4.37 10.75 -15.26
C MET A 51 5.24 10.20 -14.12
N THR A 52 5.75 8.98 -14.21
CA THR A 52 6.63 8.35 -13.20
C THR A 52 7.92 9.15 -12.94
N GLY A 53 8.25 10.12 -13.80
CA GLY A 53 9.43 10.98 -13.71
C GLY A 53 10.47 10.68 -14.79
N ASP A 54 10.25 9.64 -15.60
CA ASP A 54 11.09 9.32 -16.76
C ASP A 54 10.66 10.14 -17.98
N LEU A 55 11.18 11.36 -18.06
CA LEU A 55 10.76 12.34 -19.07
C LEU A 55 11.30 12.05 -20.49
N GLY A 56 12.41 11.32 -20.63
CA GLY A 56 13.01 10.98 -21.93
C GLY A 56 13.19 12.17 -22.88
N PHE A 57 13.57 13.35 -22.38
CA PHE A 57 13.61 14.60 -23.14
C PHE A 57 14.56 14.52 -24.35
N GLU A 58 15.72 13.90 -24.17
CA GLU A 58 16.75 13.76 -25.20
C GLU A 58 16.22 12.96 -26.41
N ASP A 59 15.56 11.83 -26.15
CA ASP A 59 14.95 10.96 -27.16
C ASP A 59 13.87 11.67 -27.98
N ILE A 60 13.16 12.63 -27.38
CA ILE A 60 12.00 13.29 -27.99
C ILE A 60 12.40 14.57 -28.74
N PHE A 61 13.35 15.34 -28.20
CA PHE A 61 13.65 16.69 -28.65
C PHE A 61 15.08 16.90 -29.18
N VAL A 62 16.05 16.04 -28.82
CA VAL A 62 17.49 16.25 -29.07
C VAL A 62 18.08 15.24 -30.07
N ALA A 63 17.41 14.11 -30.33
CA ALA A 63 17.83 13.07 -31.30
C ALA A 63 18.13 13.56 -32.74
N GLU A 64 17.83 14.82 -33.05
CA GLU A 64 18.12 15.50 -34.32
C GLU A 64 19.57 16.00 -34.44
N ALA A 65 20.28 16.28 -33.33
CA ALA A 65 21.58 16.94 -33.37
C ALA A 65 22.76 16.01 -33.78
N GLU A 66 22.76 14.75 -33.34
CA GLU A 66 23.88 13.82 -33.61
C GLU A 66 23.92 13.31 -35.06
N ALA A 67 22.76 13.18 -35.72
CA ALA A 67 22.69 12.67 -37.08
C ALA A 67 23.22 13.65 -38.14
N ILE A 68 23.27 14.95 -37.82
CA ILE A 68 23.73 16.01 -38.74
C ILE A 68 25.26 16.21 -38.65
N GLU A 69 25.87 16.01 -37.48
CA GLU A 69 27.31 16.22 -37.28
C GLU A 69 28.18 15.03 -37.75
N THR A 70 27.64 13.81 -37.80
CA THR A 70 28.44 12.60 -38.09
C THR A 70 28.52 12.21 -39.57
N GLY A 71 27.82 12.89 -40.48
CA GLY A 71 27.93 12.66 -41.93
C GLY A 71 27.69 11.20 -42.37
N ALA A 72 27.06 10.39 -41.52
CA ALA A 72 26.79 8.99 -41.79
C ALA A 72 25.61 8.91 -42.75
N GLU A 73 25.87 8.36 -43.94
CA GLU A 73 24.89 8.21 -45.01
C GLU A 73 23.61 7.56 -44.47
N SER A 74 22.54 8.32 -44.64
CA SER A 74 21.14 7.95 -44.58
C SER A 74 20.84 6.51 -45.00
N HIS A 75 20.79 5.61 -44.02
CA HIS A 75 19.91 4.46 -44.12
C HIS A 75 19.21 4.22 -42.78
N THR A 76 17.88 4.42 -42.78
CA THR A 76 16.92 3.87 -41.80
C THR A 76 16.87 4.47 -40.40
N ILE A 77 17.24 5.73 -40.19
CA ILE A 77 16.76 6.47 -39.02
C ILE A 77 16.09 7.74 -39.53
N SER A 78 14.76 7.70 -39.60
CA SER A 78 13.95 8.88 -39.85
C SER A 78 14.25 9.89 -38.74
N VAL A 79 15.08 10.89 -39.06
CA VAL A 79 15.33 12.04 -38.21
C VAL A 79 14.03 12.83 -38.16
N SER A 80 13.19 12.47 -37.20
CA SER A 80 11.86 13.03 -36.99
C SER A 80 12.01 14.40 -36.36
N THR A 81 12.11 15.45 -37.17
CA THR A 81 12.09 16.84 -36.68
C THR A 81 10.76 17.10 -35.96
N VAL A 82 10.82 17.67 -34.75
CA VAL A 82 9.60 17.97 -33.98
C VAL A 82 8.81 19.06 -34.69
N ASN A 83 7.57 18.74 -35.09
CA ASN A 83 6.64 19.73 -35.62
C ASN A 83 6.24 20.70 -34.50
N TYR A 84 6.19 22.00 -34.82
CA TYR A 84 5.82 23.06 -33.88
C TYR A 84 6.65 23.09 -32.58
N LYS A 85 7.99 23.03 -32.72
CA LYS A 85 8.98 23.10 -31.61
C LYS A 85 8.54 24.00 -30.43
N PRO A 86 8.25 25.31 -30.60
CA PRO A 86 7.94 26.19 -29.46
C PRO A 86 6.69 25.76 -28.68
N VAL A 87 5.64 25.31 -29.37
CA VAL A 87 4.38 24.89 -28.71
C VAL A 87 4.61 23.58 -27.94
N SER A 88 5.35 22.65 -28.54
CA SER A 88 5.69 21.37 -27.90
C SER A 88 6.55 21.55 -26.64
N TYR A 89 7.51 22.49 -26.64
CA TYR A 89 8.30 22.82 -25.45
C TYR A 89 7.43 23.43 -24.34
N ILE A 90 6.56 24.39 -24.66
CA ILE A 90 5.66 25.01 -23.68
C ILE A 90 4.73 23.95 -23.06
N LEU A 91 4.12 23.12 -23.90
CA LEU A 91 3.22 22.06 -23.44
C LEU A 91 3.95 21.03 -22.58
N PHE A 92 5.20 20.70 -22.91
CA PHE A 92 6.04 19.82 -22.11
C PHE A 92 6.39 20.40 -20.74
N VAL A 93 6.73 21.69 -20.64
CA VAL A 93 6.97 22.35 -19.35
C VAL A 93 5.72 22.36 -18.48
N VAL A 94 4.57 22.69 -19.07
CA VAL A 94 3.26 22.64 -18.36
C VAL A 94 2.96 21.23 -17.86
N PHE A 95 3.22 20.22 -18.71
CA PHE A 95 3.09 18.81 -18.32
C PHE A 95 3.97 18.47 -17.12
N VAL A 96 5.26 18.83 -17.12
CA VAL A 96 6.16 18.53 -15.99
C VAL A 96 5.68 19.15 -14.69
N ILE A 97 5.22 20.41 -14.72
CA ILE A 97 4.71 21.09 -13.52
C ILE A 97 3.45 20.39 -12.99
N ILE A 98 2.50 20.07 -13.87
CA ILE A 98 1.22 19.49 -13.44
C ILE A 98 1.38 18.01 -13.04
N MET A 99 2.01 17.20 -13.88
CA MET A 99 2.08 15.75 -13.69
C MET A 99 3.18 15.33 -12.74
N SER A 100 4.41 15.80 -12.95
CA SER A 100 5.56 15.34 -12.18
C SER A 100 5.69 16.02 -10.82
N ILE A 101 5.24 17.28 -10.69
CA ILE A 101 5.33 18.01 -9.43
C ILE A 101 4.00 17.97 -8.69
N ILE A 102 2.92 18.51 -9.26
CA ILE A 102 1.66 18.67 -8.52
C ILE A 102 1.01 17.30 -8.27
N LEU A 103 0.80 16.49 -9.31
CA LEU A 103 0.05 15.23 -9.17
C LEU A 103 0.81 14.16 -8.40
N MET A 104 2.13 14.06 -8.56
CA MET A 104 2.93 13.15 -7.75
C MET A 104 2.91 13.53 -6.26
N ASN A 105 3.09 14.81 -5.95
CA ASN A 105 3.03 15.27 -4.56
C ASN A 105 1.64 15.10 -3.95
N LEU A 106 0.58 15.25 -4.75
CA LEU A 106 -0.80 15.04 -4.30
C LEU A 106 -1.10 13.55 -4.02
N LEU A 107 -0.59 12.64 -4.85
CA LEU A 107 -0.75 11.20 -4.64
C LEU A 107 -0.04 10.73 -3.38
N VAL A 108 1.19 11.24 -3.13
CA VAL A 108 1.92 10.98 -1.89
C VAL A 108 1.20 11.61 -0.69
N GLY A 109 0.72 12.85 -0.83
CA GLY A 109 -0.02 13.53 0.23
C GLY A 109 -1.27 12.77 0.67
N LEU A 110 -2.11 12.34 -0.28
CA LEU A 110 -3.30 11.53 0.01
C LEU A 110 -2.96 10.19 0.65
N ALA A 111 -1.92 9.51 0.17
CA ALA A 111 -1.49 8.25 0.75
C ALA A 111 -1.00 8.42 2.20
N VAL A 112 -0.27 9.51 2.49
CA VAL A 112 0.20 9.82 3.84
C VAL A 112 -0.96 10.19 4.76
N ASP A 113 -1.89 11.02 4.30
CA ASP A 113 -3.07 11.43 5.07
C ASP A 113 -3.95 10.20 5.41
N ASP A 114 -4.19 9.31 4.43
CA ASP A 114 -4.94 8.07 4.63
C ASP A 114 -4.24 7.13 5.63
N ILE A 115 -2.91 6.99 5.54
CA ILE A 115 -2.13 6.16 6.49
C ILE A 115 -2.20 6.76 7.89
N GLN A 116 -2.10 8.08 8.02
CA GLN A 116 -2.11 8.75 9.31
C GLN A 116 -3.46 8.60 10.00
N GLY A 117 -4.57 8.78 9.28
CA GLY A 117 -5.91 8.57 9.81
C GLY A 117 -6.18 7.12 10.23
N VAL A 118 -5.59 6.15 9.52
CA VAL A 118 -5.66 4.72 9.91
C VAL A 118 -4.83 4.44 11.16
N GLN A 119 -3.62 5.01 11.29
CA GLN A 119 -2.75 4.80 12.45
C GLN A 119 -3.36 5.33 13.76
N GLU A 120 -4.02 6.49 13.72
CA GLU A 120 -4.70 7.06 14.90
C GLU A 120 -5.78 6.12 15.47
N ASN A 121 -6.46 5.38 14.61
CA ASN A 121 -7.51 4.43 15.01
C ASN A 121 -6.98 3.02 15.27
N ALA A 122 -5.82 2.66 14.71
CA ALA A 122 -5.25 1.32 14.81
C ALA A 122 -4.87 0.93 16.25
N GLU A 123 -4.44 1.88 17.08
CA GLU A 123 -4.12 1.59 18.49
C GLU A 123 -5.38 1.17 19.28
N LEU A 124 -6.48 1.91 19.11
CA LEU A 124 -7.76 1.61 19.76
C LEU A 124 -8.40 0.34 19.18
N GLU A 125 -8.37 0.18 17.87
CA GLU A 125 -8.89 -1.02 17.20
C GLU A 125 -8.08 -2.27 17.60
N GLY A 126 -6.76 -2.12 17.75
CA GLY A 126 -5.87 -3.16 18.26
C GLY A 126 -6.23 -3.57 19.69
N LEU A 127 -6.48 -2.60 20.57
CA LEU A 127 -6.90 -2.88 21.95
C LEU A 127 -8.28 -3.57 21.99
N ALA A 128 -9.23 -3.09 21.18
CA ALA A 128 -10.56 -3.68 21.07
C ALA A 128 -10.49 -5.14 20.58
N MET A 129 -9.61 -5.41 19.61
CA MET A 129 -9.38 -6.76 19.09
C MET A 129 -8.80 -7.69 20.17
N GLN A 130 -7.84 -7.22 20.98
CA GLN A 130 -7.30 -7.99 22.11
C GLN A 130 -8.36 -8.31 23.17
N VAL A 131 -9.20 -7.33 23.52
CA VAL A 131 -10.31 -7.54 24.46
C VAL A 131 -11.30 -8.56 23.89
N LYS A 132 -11.69 -8.41 22.62
CA LYS A 132 -12.61 -9.33 21.96
C LYS A 132 -12.08 -10.76 21.93
N LEU A 133 -10.82 -10.96 21.52
CA LEU A 133 -10.18 -12.28 21.52
C LEU A 133 -10.13 -12.88 22.93
N THR A 134 -9.80 -12.06 23.93
CA THR A 134 -9.77 -12.49 25.33
C THR A 134 -11.16 -12.94 25.81
N LEU A 135 -12.21 -12.19 25.46
CA LEU A 135 -13.59 -12.54 25.79
C LEU A 135 -14.06 -13.80 25.06
N ASP A 136 -13.76 -13.93 23.77
CA ASP A 136 -14.13 -15.10 22.96
C ASP A 136 -13.48 -16.37 23.52
N VAL A 137 -12.20 -16.29 23.90
CA VAL A 137 -11.50 -17.38 24.59
C VAL A 137 -12.14 -17.67 25.96
N GLN A 138 -12.41 -16.63 26.76
CA GLN A 138 -13.02 -16.80 28.08
C GLN A 138 -14.41 -17.46 28.02
N TYR A 139 -15.19 -17.15 26.99
CA TYR A 139 -16.53 -17.73 26.78
C TYR A 139 -16.48 -19.15 26.23
N SER A 140 -15.45 -19.46 25.44
CA SER A 140 -15.23 -20.78 24.86
C SER A 140 -14.61 -21.79 25.86
N LEU A 141 -14.09 -21.32 27.01
CA LEU A 141 -13.49 -22.17 28.02
C LEU A 141 -14.54 -22.84 28.94
N PRO A 142 -14.40 -24.15 29.23
CA PRO A 142 -15.29 -24.83 30.16
C PRO A 142 -15.12 -24.33 31.61
N LEU A 143 -16.20 -24.44 32.39
CA LEU A 143 -16.37 -23.78 33.70
C LEU A 143 -15.27 -24.11 34.73
N PHE A 144 -14.63 -25.28 34.64
CA PHE A 144 -13.55 -25.68 35.55
C PHE A 144 -12.25 -24.87 35.32
N ILE A 145 -11.85 -24.64 34.05
CA ILE A 145 -10.69 -23.79 33.71
C ILE A 145 -11.00 -22.33 34.01
N ARG A 146 -12.22 -21.88 33.70
CA ARG A 146 -12.64 -20.49 33.95
C ARG A 146 -12.55 -20.11 35.43
N ARG A 147 -12.90 -21.02 36.35
CA ARG A 147 -12.78 -20.79 37.81
C ARG A 147 -11.33 -20.71 38.27
N LEU A 148 -10.45 -21.57 37.76
CA LEU A 148 -9.02 -21.56 38.10
C LEU A 148 -8.32 -20.29 37.62
N VAL A 149 -8.54 -19.91 36.37
CA VAL A 149 -7.94 -18.71 35.77
C VAL A 149 -8.44 -17.44 36.47
N LEU A 150 -9.75 -17.29 36.69
CA LEU A 150 -10.29 -16.09 37.37
C LEU A 150 -9.82 -15.93 38.82
N GLN A 151 -9.55 -17.03 39.53
CA GLN A 151 -9.04 -16.98 40.91
C GLN A 151 -7.61 -16.44 40.96
N GLU A 152 -6.79 -16.72 39.94
CA GLU A 152 -5.41 -16.26 39.82
C GLU A 152 -5.32 -14.76 39.44
N TYR A 153 -6.14 -14.31 38.48
CA TYR A 153 -6.20 -12.88 38.09
C TYR A 153 -6.71 -11.97 39.22
N ARG A 154 -7.68 -12.44 40.02
CA ARG A 154 -8.26 -11.69 41.14
C ARG A 154 -7.29 -11.51 42.31
N LEU A 155 -6.30 -12.40 42.48
CA LEU A 155 -5.24 -12.25 43.49
C LEU A 155 -4.17 -11.24 43.04
N SER A 156 -3.83 -11.23 41.75
CA SER A 156 -2.80 -10.35 41.19
C SER A 156 -3.20 -8.85 41.14
N THR A 157 -4.48 -8.54 40.94
CA THR A 157 -4.99 -7.15 40.95
C THR A 157 -5.08 -6.53 42.35
N ILE A 158 -5.20 -7.35 43.40
CA ILE A 158 -5.33 -6.89 44.79
C ILE A 158 -3.95 -6.84 45.49
N PHE A 159 -2.99 -7.65 45.04
CA PHE A 159 -1.61 -7.67 45.56
C PHE A 159 -0.57 -7.77 44.42
N PRO A 160 -0.07 -6.64 43.89
CA PRO A 160 0.90 -6.64 42.78
C PRO A 160 2.29 -7.21 43.14
N GLN A 161 2.53 -7.54 44.42
CA GLN A 161 3.80 -8.13 44.89
C GLN A 161 3.87 -9.64 44.73
N PHE A 162 2.76 -10.31 44.42
CA PHE A 162 2.70 -11.76 44.24
C PHE A 162 2.35 -12.09 42.79
N VAL A 163 3.33 -11.96 41.90
CA VAL A 163 3.29 -12.65 40.60
C VAL A 163 3.81 -14.06 40.86
N PRO A 164 2.96 -15.11 40.86
CA PRO A 164 3.48 -16.46 40.95
C PRO A 164 4.25 -16.77 39.67
N GLN A 165 5.51 -17.14 39.85
CA GLN A 165 6.40 -17.59 38.79
C GLN A 165 5.83 -18.86 38.18
N LYS A 166 5.41 -18.79 36.90
CA LYS A 166 5.02 -19.87 36.00
C LYS A 166 4.30 -21.07 36.67
N VAL A 167 2.98 -21.10 36.55
CA VAL A 167 2.24 -22.35 36.71
C VAL A 167 2.46 -23.19 35.46
N ASP A 168 3.27 -24.25 35.57
CA ASP A 168 3.50 -25.21 34.49
C ASP A 168 2.20 -25.96 34.17
N PHE A 169 1.79 -25.89 32.91
CA PHE A 169 0.58 -26.51 32.34
C PHE A 169 0.41 -27.99 32.71
N TYR A 170 1.52 -28.73 32.89
CA TYR A 170 1.51 -30.15 33.28
C TYR A 170 1.02 -30.40 34.71
N SER A 171 1.16 -29.44 35.64
CA SER A 171 0.68 -29.59 37.02
C SER A 171 -0.84 -29.51 37.13
N LEU A 172 -1.50 -28.80 36.22
CA LEU A 172 -2.95 -28.66 36.15
C LEU A 172 -3.63 -29.91 35.58
N VAL A 173 -2.99 -30.59 34.63
CA VAL A 173 -3.45 -31.91 34.13
C VAL A 173 -3.36 -32.96 35.23
N ALA A 174 -2.29 -32.95 36.03
CA ALA A 174 -2.11 -33.86 37.16
C ALA A 174 -3.09 -33.63 38.33
N PHE A 175 -3.60 -32.40 38.51
CA PHE A 175 -4.63 -32.12 39.52
C PHE A 175 -6.01 -32.64 39.10
N GLY A 176 -6.28 -32.73 37.80
CA GLY A 176 -7.50 -33.32 37.24
C GLY A 176 -7.60 -34.84 37.46
N GLU A 177 -6.49 -35.57 37.40
CA GLU A 177 -6.47 -37.02 37.67
C GLU A 177 -6.65 -37.36 39.16
N LYS A 178 -6.34 -36.44 40.08
CA LYS A 178 -6.38 -36.70 41.53
C LYS A 178 -7.78 -36.65 42.15
N LEU A 179 -8.81 -36.35 41.35
CA LEU A 179 -10.21 -36.23 41.77
C LEU A 179 -11.09 -37.44 41.38
N GLU A 180 -10.51 -38.55 40.91
CA GLU A 180 -11.24 -39.83 40.88
C GLU A 180 -11.42 -40.35 42.32
N PRO A 181 -12.64 -40.63 42.79
CA PRO A 181 -12.84 -41.12 44.14
C PRO A 181 -12.40 -42.58 44.23
N LEU A 182 -11.41 -42.82 45.11
CA LEU A 182 -11.16 -44.09 45.78
C LEU A 182 -12.46 -44.58 46.44
N ASN A 183 -13.28 -45.33 45.71
CA ASN A 183 -14.40 -46.06 46.27
C ASN A 183 -14.39 -47.49 45.75
N HIS A 184 -13.64 -48.35 46.45
CA HIS A 184 -14.07 -49.70 46.83
C HIS A 184 -12.90 -50.45 47.48
N GLN A 185 -12.70 -50.27 48.80
CA GLN A 185 -12.25 -51.35 49.68
C GLN A 185 -12.68 -51.07 51.12
N ARG A 186 -13.76 -51.72 51.58
CA ARG A 186 -13.80 -52.50 52.84
C ARG A 186 -15.17 -53.18 53.04
N ARG A 187 -15.12 -54.52 52.88
CA ARG A 187 -15.70 -55.58 53.73
C ARG A 187 -17.17 -55.48 54.19
N SER A 188 -17.96 -56.44 53.71
CA SER A 188 -18.35 -57.61 54.50
C SER A 188 -18.56 -58.80 53.56
#